data_AF-A0ABD5RWY0-F1
#
_entry.id   AF-A0ABD5RWY0-F1
#
_cell.length_a   1.000
_cell.length_b   1.000
_cell.length_c   1.000
_cell.angle_alpha   90.00
_cell.angle_beta   90.00
_cell.angle_gamma   90.00
#
_symmetry.space_group_name_H-M   'P 1'
#
loop_
_entity.id
_entity.type
_entity.pdbx_description
1 polymer ?
#
loop_
_entity_poly.entity_id
_entity_poly.type
_entity_poly.pdbx_seq_one_letter_code
_entity_poly.pdbx_strand_id
1 'polypeptide(L)'
;AFPVAPTETGDETSVAPSSLETVEAGVVVVGLDPASVGEPTLLRYDHHSGRFERLSGYRGYAAGLRFRREAVGNRPRGLHVIHGDRGGVTLLAEAVRHRRDPRTGRYEARVTHVLDSGVPETRWHRLTLDADVSGTGTQVTVRYAAADDRATLDGESQAWKAFGPDPADALFDGAVGRYLRLDLRLLGTESATPRIRGLRAYFPRDSYLRYLPTVYREDAESAAFLERFLSVFESTYVEVETDLTHVTRFFDSAGIPDEYLSWLGEWLALEADETWSASATRSLLAAAPRLYKQRGTRAGLLSFVDLYLAGDREARLNGERANTNGGTGGDGAGTSGDSDADENGDSGSGGGSGSGSDPGPDSVEEPLVFVWEFADLDCVTDPEARAPYTDLVGCPQCLVVLVHPAIPRETVRGVERIVDDQTPAHAFARTVRLQPWIELGGHSYLGVNSRLPTPEFVVETAALGKDSVLTDYEPFAELERQSRLGEDMTLS
;
A
#
# COMPACT_ATOMS: atom_id res chain seq x y z
N ALA A 1 -21.51 5.72 30.26
CA ALA A 1 -20.60 6.86 30.07
C ALA A 1 -19.80 7.01 31.36
N PHE A 2 -18.48 6.81 31.31
CA PHE A 2 -17.60 7.06 32.45
C PHE A 2 -17.39 8.57 32.58
N PRO A 3 -17.43 9.17 33.79
CA PRO A 3 -17.16 10.59 33.96
C PRO A 3 -15.69 10.88 33.69
N VAL A 4 -15.41 11.75 32.73
CA VAL A 4 -14.05 12.24 32.44
C VAL A 4 -13.74 13.35 33.44
N ALA A 5 -12.64 13.23 34.17
CA ALA A 5 -12.22 14.22 35.16
C ALA A 5 -11.89 15.57 34.49
N PRO A 6 -12.05 16.72 35.18
CA PRO A 6 -11.66 18.02 34.65
C PRO A 6 -10.17 18.04 34.29
N THR A 7 -9.86 18.59 33.11
CA THR A 7 -8.50 18.64 32.56
C THR A 7 -8.01 20.08 32.48
N GLU A 8 -6.76 20.31 32.88
CA GLU A 8 -6.11 21.62 32.76
C GLU A 8 -5.66 21.86 31.32
N THR A 9 -6.04 23.02 30.78
CA THR A 9 -5.54 23.48 29.47
C THR A 9 -4.24 24.25 29.65
N GLY A 10 -3.46 24.42 28.57
CA GLY A 10 -2.18 25.15 28.61
C GLY A 10 -2.28 26.63 29.05
N ASP A 11 -3.50 27.16 29.19
CA ASP A 11 -3.83 28.53 29.62
C ASP A 11 -4.33 28.59 31.09
N GLU A 12 -4.03 27.60 31.95
CA GLU A 12 -4.42 27.53 33.38
C GLU A 12 -5.94 27.62 33.65
N THR A 13 -6.76 27.32 32.65
CA THR A 13 -8.22 27.22 32.82
C THR A 13 -8.61 25.75 32.94
N SER A 14 -9.24 25.41 34.08
CA SER A 14 -9.85 24.11 34.33
C SER A 14 -11.10 23.98 33.47
N VAL A 15 -11.10 23.05 32.52
CA VAL A 15 -12.21 22.85 31.60
C VAL A 15 -12.84 21.48 31.85
N ALA A 16 -14.18 21.43 31.89
CA ALA A 16 -14.93 20.19 32.07
C ALA A 16 -15.20 19.54 30.70
N PRO A 17 -14.60 18.37 30.41
CA PRO A 17 -14.84 17.67 29.16
C PRO A 17 -16.24 17.04 29.14
N SER A 18 -17.00 17.28 28.08
CA SER A 18 -18.34 16.70 27.85
C SER A 18 -18.31 15.50 26.92
N SER A 19 -17.30 15.41 26.05
CA SER A 19 -17.10 14.31 25.10
C SER A 19 -15.63 14.14 24.75
N LEU A 20 -15.24 12.92 24.37
CA LEU A 20 -13.88 12.52 24.05
C LEU A 20 -13.90 11.58 22.85
N GLU A 21 -13.02 11.77 21.88
CA GLU A 21 -12.89 10.87 20.74
C GLU A 21 -11.42 10.82 20.26
N THR A 22 -11.01 9.67 19.74
CA THR A 22 -9.69 9.48 19.11
C THR A 22 -9.82 9.52 17.59
N VAL A 23 -8.98 10.32 16.93
CA VAL A 23 -9.04 10.56 15.48
C VAL A 23 -8.04 9.65 14.75
N GLU A 24 -6.77 9.73 15.12
CA GLU A 24 -5.67 8.89 14.61
C GLU A 24 -4.82 8.36 15.77
N ALA A 25 -3.80 7.55 15.46
CA ALA A 25 -2.90 6.97 16.46
C ALA A 25 -2.29 8.07 17.34
N GLY A 26 -2.81 8.18 18.57
CA GLY A 26 -2.40 9.24 19.50
C GLY A 26 -2.84 10.64 19.09
N VAL A 27 -4.06 10.84 18.59
CA VAL A 27 -4.67 12.19 18.55
C VAL A 27 -6.01 12.15 19.25
N VAL A 28 -6.08 12.83 20.38
CA VAL A 28 -7.27 12.90 21.24
C VAL A 28 -7.95 14.25 21.07
N VAL A 29 -9.25 14.26 20.78
CA VAL A 29 -10.06 15.47 20.68
C VAL A 29 -11.12 15.47 21.77
N VAL A 30 -11.26 16.61 22.43
CA VAL A 30 -12.14 16.82 23.59
C VAL A 30 -13.17 17.91 23.26
N GLY A 31 -14.43 17.59 23.53
CA GLY A 31 -15.54 18.52 23.52
C GLY A 31 -15.71 19.19 24.88
N LEU A 32 -16.07 20.47 24.88
CA LEU A 32 -16.26 21.25 26.11
C LEU A 32 -17.72 21.24 26.56
N ASP A 33 -17.93 21.17 27.87
CA ASP A 33 -19.25 21.32 28.48
C ASP A 33 -19.70 22.79 28.45
N PRO A 34 -20.99 23.09 28.20
CA PRO A 34 -21.56 24.45 28.32
C PRO A 34 -21.30 25.16 29.66
N ALA A 35 -21.08 24.41 30.75
CA ALA A 35 -20.74 24.93 32.06
C ALA A 35 -19.25 25.32 32.20
N SER A 36 -18.42 25.05 31.19
CA SER A 36 -17.00 25.38 31.19
C SER A 36 -16.75 26.89 31.00
N VAL A 37 -15.71 27.40 31.66
CA VAL A 37 -15.28 28.80 31.53
C VAL A 37 -14.44 28.97 30.26
N GLY A 38 -14.97 29.65 29.23
CA GLY A 38 -14.22 29.99 28.02
C GLY A 38 -15.08 30.04 26.75
N GLU A 39 -14.49 30.44 25.62
CA GLU A 39 -15.19 30.38 24.33
C GLU A 39 -15.45 28.93 23.90
N PRO A 40 -16.64 28.60 23.38
CA PRO A 40 -16.99 27.24 22.95
C PRO A 40 -16.14 26.79 21.75
N THR A 41 -15.36 25.72 21.91
CA THR A 41 -14.51 25.15 20.87
C THR A 41 -14.22 23.66 21.14
N LEU A 42 -13.42 23.02 20.28
CA LEU A 42 -12.83 21.71 20.55
C LEU A 42 -11.37 21.86 21.00
N LEU A 43 -10.90 20.96 21.84
CA LEU A 43 -9.49 20.88 22.22
C LEU A 43 -8.84 19.66 21.57
N ARG A 44 -7.65 19.82 21.01
CA ARG A 44 -6.80 18.73 20.52
C ARG A 44 -5.65 18.53 21.49
N TYR A 45 -5.42 17.30 21.94
CA TYR A 45 -4.25 16.96 22.73
C TYR A 45 -3.02 16.81 21.82
N ASP A 46 -1.98 17.59 22.08
CA ASP A 46 -0.68 17.42 21.44
C ASP A 46 0.20 16.52 22.32
N HIS A 47 0.53 15.32 21.82
CA HIS A 47 1.37 14.36 22.52
C HIS A 47 2.82 14.81 22.68
N HIS A 48 3.30 15.75 21.87
CA HIS A 48 4.68 16.23 21.96
C HIS A 48 4.85 17.27 23.08
N SER A 49 3.90 18.19 23.23
CA SER A 49 3.90 19.20 24.29
C SER A 49 3.16 18.76 25.56
N GLY A 50 2.38 17.69 25.50
CA GLY A 50 1.54 17.21 26.60
C GLY A 50 0.37 18.15 26.95
N ARG A 51 0.03 19.08 26.05
CA ARG A 51 -0.95 20.16 26.28
C ARG A 51 -2.14 20.06 25.33
N PHE A 52 -3.24 20.66 25.75
CA PHE A 52 -4.41 20.86 24.91
C PHE A 52 -4.31 22.16 24.11
N GLU A 53 -4.48 22.07 22.79
CA GLU A 53 -4.54 23.19 21.86
C GLU A 53 -5.99 23.43 21.39
N ARG A 54 -6.37 24.69 21.21
CA ARG A 54 -7.72 25.06 20.75
C ARG A 54 -7.84 24.89 19.23
N LEU A 55 -8.90 24.21 18.77
CA LEU A 55 -9.22 24.04 17.35
C LEU A 55 -9.95 25.27 16.80
N SER A 56 -9.25 26.10 16.03
CA SER A 56 -9.78 27.37 15.48
C SER A 56 -10.90 27.21 14.45
N GLY A 57 -11.16 25.99 13.95
CA GLY A 57 -12.17 25.70 12.92
C GLY A 57 -13.58 25.43 13.42
N TYR A 58 -13.81 25.33 14.73
CA TYR A 58 -15.13 25.04 15.30
C TYR A 58 -15.47 25.97 16.47
N ARG A 59 -16.68 26.54 16.42
CA ARG A 59 -17.25 27.39 17.47
C ARG A 59 -18.58 26.79 17.91
N GLY A 60 -18.59 26.12 19.06
CA GLY A 60 -19.77 25.41 19.58
C GLY A 60 -19.42 24.48 20.75
N TYR A 61 -20.45 23.97 21.43
CA TYR A 61 -20.30 22.96 22.47
C TYR A 61 -20.63 21.58 21.90
N ALA A 62 -19.76 20.61 22.17
CA ALA A 62 -19.90 19.25 21.66
C ALA A 62 -20.44 18.33 22.76
N ALA A 63 -21.72 17.94 22.68
CA ALA A 63 -22.30 16.92 23.55
C ALA A 63 -21.83 15.50 23.18
N GLY A 64 -21.31 15.33 21.97
CA GLY A 64 -20.74 14.07 21.51
C GLY A 64 -19.78 14.29 20.35
N LEU A 65 -18.73 13.48 20.32
CA LEU A 65 -17.75 13.43 19.24
C LEU A 65 -17.73 12.03 18.66
N ARG A 66 -17.76 11.93 17.34
CA ARG A 66 -17.59 10.66 16.63
C ARG A 66 -16.70 10.85 15.43
N PHE A 67 -15.55 10.20 15.45
CA PHE A 67 -14.65 10.23 14.32
C PHE A 67 -15.04 9.15 13.33
N ARG A 68 -15.39 9.58 12.13
CA ARG A 68 -15.65 8.65 11.04
C ARG A 68 -14.30 8.32 10.41
N ARG A 69 -13.86 7.08 10.60
CA ARG A 69 -12.60 6.57 10.04
C ARG A 69 -12.68 6.32 8.53
N GLU A 70 -13.85 5.91 8.04
CA GLU A 70 -14.09 5.54 6.64
C GLU A 70 -15.07 6.50 5.96
N ALA A 71 -14.75 6.97 4.76
CA ALA A 71 -15.74 7.67 3.96
C ALA A 71 -16.78 6.66 3.42
N VAL A 72 -18.04 7.09 3.28
CA VAL A 72 -19.12 6.25 2.74
C VAL A 72 -19.91 7.09 1.76
N GLY A 73 -19.83 6.77 0.47
CA GLY A 73 -20.41 7.57 -0.60
C GLY A 73 -19.86 9.01 -0.60
N ASN A 74 -20.74 10.01 -0.69
CA ASN A 74 -20.36 11.44 -0.74
C ASN A 74 -20.14 12.10 0.64
N ARG A 75 -19.89 11.32 1.70
CA ARG A 75 -19.65 11.87 3.05
C ARG A 75 -18.18 11.66 3.43
N PRO A 76 -17.37 12.74 3.48
CA PRO A 76 -15.93 12.62 3.69
C PRO A 76 -15.59 12.10 5.08
N ARG A 77 -14.37 11.58 5.21
CA ARG A 77 -13.73 11.30 6.49
C ARG A 77 -13.70 12.58 7.32
N GLY A 78 -13.98 12.45 8.62
CA GLY A 78 -14.07 13.64 9.45
C GLY A 78 -14.71 13.43 10.80
N LEU A 79 -14.60 14.46 11.63
CA LEU A 79 -15.12 14.48 12.99
C LEU A 79 -16.56 14.97 12.98
N HIS A 80 -17.50 14.10 13.36
CA HIS A 80 -18.89 14.47 13.59
C HIS A 80 -19.01 15.05 14.99
N VAL A 81 -19.46 16.30 15.06
CA VAL A 81 -19.70 17.02 16.30
C VAL A 81 -21.19 17.10 16.53
N ILE A 82 -21.67 16.47 17.59
CA ILE A 82 -23.07 16.52 18.03
C ILE A 82 -23.22 17.73 18.95
N HIS A 83 -23.99 18.72 18.52
CA HIS A 83 -24.19 19.95 19.29
C HIS A 83 -25.13 19.71 20.47
N GLY A 84 -24.72 20.14 21.66
CA GLY A 84 -25.53 19.96 22.88
C GLY A 84 -26.72 20.91 23.00
N ASP A 85 -26.64 22.09 22.37
CA ASP A 85 -27.61 23.18 22.52
C ASP A 85 -28.66 23.25 21.39
N ARG A 86 -28.37 22.70 20.20
CA ARG A 86 -29.18 22.88 18.99
C ARG A 86 -29.66 21.61 18.28
N GLY A 87 -29.37 20.42 18.81
CA GLY A 87 -29.84 19.16 18.23
C GLY A 87 -29.35 18.88 16.80
N GLY A 88 -28.24 19.49 16.39
CA GLY A 88 -27.63 19.33 15.06
C GLY A 88 -26.34 18.51 15.11
N VAL A 89 -25.88 18.06 13.94
CA VAL A 89 -24.57 17.42 13.76
C VAL A 89 -23.78 18.22 12.72
N THR A 90 -22.55 18.63 13.06
CA THR A 90 -21.61 19.25 12.11
C THR A 90 -20.49 18.28 11.77
N LEU A 91 -20.18 18.13 10.49
CA LEU A 91 -19.02 17.39 10.02
C LEU A 91 -17.85 18.35 9.85
N LEU A 92 -16.78 18.13 10.61
CA LEU A 92 -15.48 18.76 10.39
C LEU A 92 -14.66 17.83 9.48
N ALA A 93 -14.57 18.18 8.20
CA ALA A 93 -13.75 17.46 7.24
C ALA A 93 -12.26 17.65 7.55
N GLU A 94 -11.47 16.62 7.28
CA GLU A 94 -10.02 16.68 7.38
C GLU A 94 -9.45 17.68 6.36
N ALA A 95 -8.51 18.52 6.79
CA ALA A 95 -7.84 19.51 5.93
C ALA A 95 -6.33 19.27 5.96
N VAL A 96 -5.77 18.86 4.83
CA VAL A 96 -4.32 18.74 4.65
C VAL A 96 -3.73 20.14 4.52
N ARG A 97 -2.81 20.50 5.42
CA ARG A 97 -2.05 21.75 5.34
C ARG A 97 -0.61 21.46 4.96
N HIS A 98 -0.14 22.07 3.88
CA HIS A 98 1.26 21.94 3.47
C HIS A 98 2.18 22.72 4.40
N ARG A 99 3.43 22.26 4.54
CA ARG A 99 4.45 22.93 5.35
C ARG A 99 5.09 24.06 4.55
N ARG A 100 5.42 25.17 5.22
CA ARG A 100 6.24 26.25 4.65
C ARG A 100 7.72 25.89 4.69
N ASP A 101 8.48 26.33 3.69
CA ASP A 101 9.95 26.29 3.75
C ASP A 101 10.41 27.16 4.94
N PRO A 102 11.17 26.60 5.92
CA PRO A 102 11.65 27.35 7.08
C PRO A 102 12.53 28.55 6.72
N ARG A 103 13.21 28.53 5.57
CA ARG A 103 14.16 29.58 5.15
C ARG A 103 13.46 30.77 4.51
N THR A 104 12.39 30.53 3.75
CA THR A 104 11.74 31.58 2.96
C THR A 104 10.34 31.91 3.46
N GLY A 105 9.76 31.10 4.34
CA GLY A 105 8.42 31.28 4.90
C GLY A 105 7.29 31.10 3.88
N ARG A 106 7.61 30.62 2.68
CA ARG A 106 6.68 30.36 1.57
C ARG A 106 6.41 28.88 1.43
N TYR A 107 5.32 28.51 0.78
CA TYR A 107 5.04 27.13 0.38
C TYR A 107 5.84 26.84 -0.90
N GLU A 108 7.14 26.63 -0.75
CA GLU A 108 8.02 26.31 -1.88
C GLU A 108 8.93 25.13 -1.58
N ALA A 109 9.35 24.44 -2.64
CA ALA A 109 10.38 23.42 -2.59
C ALA A 109 11.33 23.58 -3.78
N ARG A 110 12.59 23.22 -3.59
CA ARG A 110 13.61 23.22 -4.65
C ARG A 110 14.22 21.84 -4.78
N VAL A 111 14.29 21.35 -6.02
CA VAL A 111 14.94 20.10 -6.36
C VAL A 111 15.99 20.38 -7.41
N THR A 112 17.24 20.06 -7.10
CA THR A 112 18.35 20.20 -8.04
C THR A 112 18.86 18.82 -8.40
N HIS A 113 19.05 18.57 -9.69
CA HIS A 113 19.55 17.29 -10.20
C HIS A 113 20.57 17.53 -11.32
N VAL A 114 21.49 16.59 -11.53
CA VAL A 114 22.47 16.67 -12.61
C VAL A 114 22.47 15.35 -13.37
N LEU A 115 22.17 15.42 -14.65
CA LEU A 115 22.21 14.32 -15.59
C LEU A 115 23.60 14.25 -16.23
N ASP A 116 24.12 13.03 -16.42
CA ASP A 116 25.39 12.77 -17.10
C ASP A 116 25.13 11.97 -18.38
N SER A 117 25.52 12.54 -19.52
CA SER A 117 25.40 11.86 -20.82
C SER A 117 26.53 10.87 -21.09
N GLY A 118 27.62 10.91 -20.31
CA GLY A 118 28.83 10.13 -20.53
C GLY A 118 29.72 10.62 -21.68
N VAL A 119 29.24 11.52 -22.54
CA VAL A 119 29.93 11.97 -23.76
C VAL A 119 30.16 13.50 -23.71
N PRO A 120 31.39 13.99 -23.89
CA PRO A 120 31.66 15.43 -24.04
C PRO A 120 30.93 16.06 -25.23
N GLU A 121 30.69 17.36 -25.15
CA GLU A 121 30.03 18.17 -26.18
C GLU A 121 28.61 17.69 -26.54
N THR A 122 27.96 16.95 -25.64
CA THR A 122 26.58 16.47 -25.84
C THR A 122 25.61 17.63 -25.99
N ARG A 123 24.81 17.59 -27.05
CA ARG A 123 23.72 18.55 -27.28
C ARG A 123 22.44 18.05 -26.63
N TRP A 124 21.90 18.83 -25.70
CA TRP A 124 20.60 18.58 -25.09
C TRP A 124 19.53 19.27 -25.91
N HIS A 125 18.45 18.56 -26.26
CA HIS A 125 17.49 19.05 -27.25
C HIS A 125 16.13 19.43 -26.67
N ARG A 126 15.52 18.53 -25.89
CA ARG A 126 14.14 18.66 -25.41
C ARG A 126 14.04 18.23 -23.96
N LEU A 127 13.12 18.82 -23.22
CA LEU A 127 12.69 18.43 -21.89
C LEU A 127 11.18 18.21 -21.92
N THR A 128 10.72 17.04 -21.49
CA THR A 128 9.30 16.82 -21.17
C THR A 128 9.13 16.68 -19.66
N LEU A 129 8.14 17.37 -19.11
CA LEU A 129 7.80 17.36 -17.69
C LEU A 129 6.36 16.90 -17.52
N ASP A 130 6.18 15.78 -16.84
CA ASP A 130 4.88 15.35 -16.36
C ASP A 130 4.67 15.90 -14.94
N ALA A 131 3.89 16.96 -14.85
CA ALA A 131 3.53 17.59 -13.59
C ALA A 131 2.04 17.90 -13.52
N ASP A 132 1.46 17.60 -12.36
CA ASP A 132 0.14 18.05 -11.97
C ASP A 132 0.26 19.39 -11.23
N VAL A 133 -0.15 20.45 -11.91
CA VAL A 133 -0.18 21.83 -11.39
C VAL A 133 -1.63 22.26 -11.19
N SER A 134 -2.38 21.46 -10.44
CA SER A 134 -3.76 21.75 -10.06
C SER A 134 -3.82 22.66 -8.83
N GLY A 135 -4.39 23.85 -8.99
CA GLY A 135 -4.67 24.77 -7.88
C GLY A 135 -4.35 26.23 -8.20
N THR A 136 -5.10 27.15 -7.62
CA THR A 136 -4.78 28.58 -7.75
C THR A 136 -3.52 28.90 -6.94
N GLY A 137 -2.52 29.51 -7.60
CA GLY A 137 -1.26 29.89 -6.95
C GLY A 137 -0.22 28.77 -6.87
N THR A 138 -0.42 27.64 -7.57
CA THR A 138 0.63 26.63 -7.79
C THR A 138 1.41 26.92 -9.07
N GLN A 139 2.72 26.67 -9.08
CA GLN A 139 3.57 26.87 -10.26
C GLN A 139 4.83 26.00 -10.20
N VAL A 140 5.30 25.54 -11.35
CA VAL A 140 6.59 24.88 -11.52
C VAL A 140 7.47 25.73 -12.43
N THR A 141 8.70 26.01 -11.99
CA THR A 141 9.72 26.67 -12.81
C THR A 141 10.94 25.79 -12.92
N VAL A 142 11.46 25.64 -14.14
CA VAL A 142 12.64 24.81 -14.41
C VAL A 142 13.75 25.69 -14.98
N ARG A 143 14.90 25.66 -14.33
CA ARG A 143 16.15 26.27 -14.81
C ARG A 143 17.15 25.18 -15.18
N TYR A 144 18.00 25.47 -16.14
CA TYR A 144 19.00 24.52 -16.62
C TYR A 144 20.33 25.17 -16.95
N ALA A 145 21.39 24.38 -16.91
CA ALA A 145 22.71 24.74 -17.39
C ALA A 145 23.48 23.48 -17.81
N ALA A 146 24.32 23.56 -18.85
CA ALA A 146 25.10 22.44 -19.36
C ALA A 146 26.59 22.79 -19.42
N ALA A 147 27.46 21.82 -19.16
CA ALA A 147 28.91 21.93 -19.29
C ALA A 147 29.57 20.55 -19.40
N ASP A 148 30.80 20.49 -19.92
CA ASP A 148 31.58 19.24 -20.01
C ASP A 148 32.22 18.82 -18.69
N ASP A 149 32.47 19.77 -17.80
CA ASP A 149 33.05 19.53 -16.49
C ASP A 149 32.03 19.78 -15.38
N ARG A 150 31.91 18.80 -14.48
CA ARG A 150 31.05 18.87 -13.28
C ARG A 150 31.42 20.05 -12.39
N ALA A 151 32.72 20.35 -12.24
CA ALA A 151 33.18 21.42 -11.37
C ALA A 151 32.70 22.81 -11.85
N THR A 152 32.53 22.97 -13.16
CA THR A 152 31.97 24.19 -13.75
C THR A 152 30.52 24.37 -13.34
N LEU A 153 29.72 23.30 -13.40
CA LEU A 153 28.30 23.30 -13.01
C LEU A 153 28.06 23.60 -11.54
N ASP A 154 28.99 23.19 -10.68
CA ASP A 154 28.88 23.35 -9.23
C ASP A 154 29.34 24.73 -8.74
N GLY A 155 29.96 25.54 -9.61
CA GLY A 155 30.44 26.89 -9.29
C GLY A 155 29.33 27.95 -9.17
N GLU A 156 29.60 29.01 -8.40
CA GLU A 156 28.66 30.13 -8.17
C GLU A 156 28.37 30.99 -9.42
N SER A 157 29.19 30.88 -10.47
CA SER A 157 29.10 31.69 -11.69
C SER A 157 28.39 30.98 -12.86
N GLN A 158 27.67 29.88 -12.60
CA GLN A 158 26.94 29.16 -13.65
C GLN A 158 25.87 30.03 -14.31
N ALA A 159 25.91 30.16 -15.64
CA ALA A 159 24.89 30.86 -16.41
C ALA A 159 23.64 29.98 -16.57
N TRP A 160 22.67 30.15 -15.67
CA TRP A 160 21.39 29.45 -15.73
C TRP A 160 20.47 30.05 -16.79
N LYS A 161 19.95 29.20 -17.67
CA LYS A 161 18.79 29.50 -18.51
C LYS A 161 17.52 28.99 -17.83
N ALA A 162 16.37 29.49 -18.25
CA ALA A 162 15.07 29.12 -17.68
C ALA A 162 14.06 28.86 -18.79
N PHE A 163 13.18 27.90 -18.55
CA PHE A 163 11.97 27.73 -19.36
C PHE A 163 10.87 28.69 -18.92
N GLY A 164 9.81 28.76 -19.72
CA GLY A 164 8.55 29.38 -19.29
C GLY A 164 7.94 28.66 -18.08
N PRO A 165 6.90 29.26 -17.47
CA PRO A 165 6.20 28.63 -16.37
C PRO A 165 5.49 27.35 -16.82
N ASP A 166 5.45 26.36 -15.94
CA ASP A 166 4.77 25.07 -16.13
C ASP A 166 5.11 24.37 -17.47
N PRO A 167 6.41 24.15 -17.77
CA PRO A 167 6.83 23.69 -19.07
C PRO A 167 6.54 22.19 -19.26
N ALA A 168 5.39 21.84 -19.82
CA ALA A 168 5.06 20.44 -20.15
C ALA A 168 6.03 19.86 -21.20
N ASP A 169 6.39 20.68 -22.19
CA ASP A 169 7.33 20.34 -23.25
C ASP A 169 8.13 21.60 -23.65
N ALA A 170 9.46 21.53 -23.57
CA ALA A 170 10.33 22.66 -23.82
C ALA A 170 11.63 22.28 -24.53
N LEU A 171 12.12 23.18 -25.40
CA LEU A 171 13.37 23.00 -26.14
C LEU A 171 14.51 23.75 -25.45
N PHE A 172 15.63 23.05 -25.25
CA PHE A 172 16.83 23.68 -24.73
C PHE A 172 17.40 24.67 -25.75
N ASP A 173 17.75 25.87 -25.29
CA ASP A 173 18.41 26.88 -26.10
C ASP A 173 19.94 26.74 -25.96
N GLY A 174 20.58 26.07 -26.94
CA GLY A 174 22.03 25.97 -27.02
C GLY A 174 22.70 25.32 -25.79
N ALA A 175 22.05 24.34 -25.16
CA ALA A 175 22.61 23.60 -24.04
C ALA A 175 23.57 22.52 -24.55
N VAL A 176 24.87 22.76 -24.41
CA VAL A 176 25.94 21.85 -24.85
C VAL A 176 26.85 21.51 -23.69
N GLY A 177 27.13 20.22 -23.51
CA GLY A 177 28.06 19.70 -22.51
C GLY A 177 27.66 18.32 -22.02
N ARG A 178 28.66 17.54 -21.55
CA ARG A 178 28.45 16.21 -20.96
C ARG A 178 27.38 16.18 -19.87
N TYR A 179 27.39 17.17 -18.98
CA TYR A 179 26.50 17.23 -17.84
C TYR A 179 25.41 18.28 -18.05
N LEU A 180 24.17 17.95 -17.66
CA LEU A 180 23.04 18.88 -17.61
C LEU A 180 22.54 19.01 -16.17
N ARG A 181 22.68 20.20 -15.60
CA ARG A 181 22.14 20.54 -14.29
C ARG A 181 20.75 21.16 -14.44
N LEU A 182 19.80 20.64 -13.69
CA LEU A 182 18.41 21.09 -13.62
C LEU A 182 18.12 21.61 -12.21
N ASP A 183 17.44 22.75 -12.11
CA ASP A 183 16.95 23.33 -10.87
C ASP A 183 15.45 23.59 -11.01
N LEU A 184 14.66 22.79 -10.31
CA LEU A 184 13.21 22.85 -10.30
C LEU A 184 12.76 23.57 -9.04
N ARG A 185 11.92 24.59 -9.22
CA ARG A 185 11.25 25.30 -8.13
C ARG A 185 9.76 25.00 -8.21
N LEU A 186 9.25 24.41 -7.14
CA LEU A 186 7.85 24.08 -6.91
C LEU A 186 7.27 25.15 -5.99
N LEU A 187 6.26 25.87 -6.45
CA LEU A 187 5.50 26.85 -5.67
C LEU A 187 4.10 26.30 -5.44
N GLY A 188 3.65 26.31 -4.19
CA GLY A 188 2.30 25.94 -3.80
C GLY A 188 1.67 26.94 -2.85
N THR A 189 0.60 26.50 -2.19
CA THR A 189 -0.15 27.24 -1.16
C THR A 189 -0.33 26.36 0.08
N GLU A 190 -1.10 26.83 1.06
CA GLU A 190 -1.41 26.04 2.25
C GLU A 190 -2.23 24.79 1.92
N SER A 191 -3.03 24.84 0.84
CA SER A 191 -4.02 23.83 0.49
C SER A 191 -3.76 23.14 -0.85
N ALA A 192 -2.79 23.60 -1.64
CA ALA A 192 -2.45 23.01 -2.94
C ALA A 192 -0.93 22.95 -3.14
N THR A 193 -0.45 21.86 -3.75
CA THR A 193 0.97 21.67 -4.05
C THR A 193 1.14 21.03 -5.43
N PRO A 194 2.04 21.55 -6.27
CA PRO A 194 2.34 20.91 -7.55
C PRO A 194 3.03 19.56 -7.33
N ARG A 195 2.69 18.57 -8.15
CA ARG A 195 3.27 17.23 -8.09
C ARG A 195 4.00 16.94 -9.39
N ILE A 196 5.25 16.50 -9.32
CA ILE A 196 6.00 16.03 -10.50
C ILE A 196 5.95 14.51 -10.50
N ARG A 197 5.46 13.91 -11.59
CA ARG A 197 5.47 12.45 -11.79
C ARG A 197 6.75 12.02 -12.48
N GLY A 198 7.19 12.79 -13.48
CA GLY A 198 8.38 12.45 -14.26
C GLY A 198 8.99 13.64 -14.97
N LEU A 199 10.28 13.56 -15.23
CA LEU A 199 11.02 14.50 -16.06
C LEU A 199 11.94 13.71 -16.97
N ARG A 200 11.92 14.03 -18.27
CA ARG A 200 12.78 13.38 -19.26
C ARG A 200 13.49 14.43 -20.11
N ALA A 201 14.82 14.35 -20.14
CA ALA A 201 15.66 15.17 -21.01
C ALA A 201 16.20 14.31 -22.16
N TYR A 202 16.11 14.80 -23.38
CA TYR A 202 16.46 14.07 -24.60
C TYR A 202 17.83 14.54 -25.13
N PHE A 203 18.76 13.60 -25.28
CA PHE A 203 20.13 13.82 -25.74
C PHE A 203 20.79 12.53 -26.25
N PRO A 204 21.79 12.63 -27.14
CA PRO A 204 21.77 13.54 -28.29
C PRO A 204 20.57 13.20 -29.20
N ARG A 205 20.18 14.10 -30.12
CA ARG A 205 19.24 13.70 -31.15
C ARG A 205 19.95 12.69 -32.04
N ASP A 206 19.61 11.43 -31.84
CA ASP A 206 20.06 10.30 -32.61
C ASP A 206 19.40 10.34 -34.00
N SER A 207 19.82 11.29 -34.84
CA SER A 207 19.25 11.41 -36.17
C SER A 207 19.50 10.14 -36.97
N TYR A 208 18.47 9.68 -37.68
CA TYR A 208 18.55 8.56 -38.61
C TYR A 208 19.60 8.78 -39.69
N LEU A 209 20.06 10.02 -39.91
CA LEU A 209 21.23 10.35 -40.73
C LEU A 209 22.48 9.54 -40.34
N ARG A 210 22.63 9.13 -39.07
CA ARG A 210 23.75 8.28 -38.61
C ARG A 210 23.74 6.88 -39.23
N TYR A 211 22.54 6.35 -39.50
CA TYR A 211 22.33 5.03 -40.08
C TYR A 211 22.43 5.03 -41.61
N LEU A 212 22.42 6.22 -42.23
CA LEU A 212 22.61 6.37 -43.67
C LEU A 212 24.10 6.35 -44.06
N PRO A 213 24.42 5.98 -45.32
CA PRO A 213 25.79 6.03 -45.84
C PRO A 213 26.45 7.42 -45.69
N THR A 214 27.77 7.44 -45.51
CA THR A 214 28.54 8.68 -45.28
C THR A 214 28.39 9.74 -46.36
N VAL A 215 28.10 9.36 -47.62
CA VAL A 215 27.88 10.29 -48.74
C VAL A 215 26.79 11.31 -48.45
N TYR A 216 25.80 10.98 -47.62
CA TYR A 216 24.72 11.88 -47.22
C TYR A 216 25.11 12.85 -46.08
N ARG A 217 26.32 12.73 -45.53
CA ARG A 217 26.85 13.56 -44.43
C ARG A 217 28.04 14.44 -44.83
N GLU A 218 28.58 14.26 -46.03
CA GLU A 218 29.78 14.97 -46.50
C GLU A 218 29.54 16.47 -46.72
N ASP A 219 28.38 16.80 -47.30
CA ASP A 219 27.96 18.19 -47.50
C ASP A 219 27.11 18.68 -46.33
N ALA A 220 27.59 19.73 -45.63
CA ALA A 220 26.96 20.22 -44.41
C ALA A 220 25.54 20.81 -44.65
N GLU A 221 25.31 21.41 -45.83
CA GLU A 221 24.01 22.01 -46.17
C GLU A 221 22.97 20.91 -46.46
N SER A 222 23.35 19.93 -47.27
CA SER A 222 22.52 18.75 -47.57
C SER A 222 22.25 17.90 -46.34
N ALA A 223 23.25 17.74 -45.46
CA ALA A 223 23.10 17.02 -44.19
C ALA A 223 22.09 17.71 -43.27
N ALA A 224 22.18 19.04 -43.12
CA ALA A 224 21.25 19.81 -42.30
C ALA A 224 19.81 19.78 -42.84
N PHE A 225 19.64 19.81 -44.17
CA PHE A 225 18.33 19.62 -44.79
C PHE A 225 17.79 18.21 -44.54
N LEU A 226 18.59 17.17 -44.78
CA LEU A 226 18.18 15.78 -44.66
C LEU A 226 17.87 15.41 -43.20
N GLU A 227 18.64 15.91 -42.24
CA GLU A 227 18.37 15.78 -40.81
C GLU A 227 17.00 16.38 -40.46
N ARG A 228 16.67 17.57 -40.97
CA ARG A 228 15.34 18.18 -40.81
C ARG A 228 14.24 17.42 -41.54
N PHE A 229 14.51 16.81 -42.68
CA PHE A 229 13.53 16.01 -43.41
C PHE A 229 13.21 14.70 -42.68
N LEU A 230 14.25 13.99 -42.24
CA LEU A 230 14.13 12.75 -41.46
C LEU A 230 13.46 12.99 -40.11
N SER A 231 13.61 14.19 -39.54
CA SER A 231 12.98 14.57 -38.27
C SER A 231 11.47 14.31 -38.21
N VAL A 232 10.77 14.46 -39.33
CA VAL A 232 9.32 14.23 -39.42
C VAL A 232 9.01 12.75 -39.25
N PHE A 233 9.78 11.87 -39.90
CA PHE A 233 9.60 10.42 -39.79
C PHE A 233 10.07 9.91 -38.44
N GLU A 234 11.21 10.40 -37.94
CA GLU A 234 11.71 10.09 -36.60
C GLU A 234 10.64 10.35 -35.54
N SER A 235 9.95 11.50 -35.60
CA SER A 235 8.90 11.81 -34.62
C SER A 235 7.76 10.79 -34.57
N THR A 236 7.45 10.12 -35.69
CA THR A 236 6.42 9.06 -35.74
C THR A 236 6.94 7.73 -35.20
N TYR A 237 8.23 7.43 -35.34
CA TYR A 237 8.81 6.16 -34.91
C TYR A 237 9.30 6.17 -33.45
N VAL A 238 9.53 7.34 -32.85
CA VAL A 238 9.98 7.47 -31.46
C VAL A 238 9.04 6.75 -30.49
N GLU A 239 7.73 6.79 -30.72
CA GLU A 239 6.75 6.07 -29.89
C GLU A 239 6.97 4.55 -29.97
N VAL A 240 7.04 4.01 -31.18
CA VAL A 240 7.29 2.56 -31.41
C VAL A 240 8.65 2.12 -30.84
N GLU A 241 9.71 2.89 -31.04
CA GLU A 241 11.02 2.59 -30.45
C GLU A 241 10.97 2.63 -28.91
N THR A 242 10.21 3.57 -28.35
CA THR A 242 9.98 3.66 -26.91
C THR A 242 9.24 2.41 -26.43
N ASP A 243 8.17 1.99 -27.09
CA ASP A 243 7.41 0.79 -26.73
C ASP A 243 8.28 -0.47 -26.80
N LEU A 244 9.06 -0.62 -27.88
CA LEU A 244 10.01 -1.74 -28.03
C LEU A 244 11.08 -1.74 -26.94
N THR A 245 11.58 -0.56 -26.54
CA THR A 245 12.57 -0.44 -25.46
C THR A 245 11.97 -0.87 -24.12
N HIS A 246 10.69 -0.61 -23.90
CA HIS A 246 10.00 -0.96 -22.65
C HIS A 246 9.27 -2.31 -22.72
N VAL A 247 9.36 -3.06 -23.83
CA VAL A 247 8.64 -4.34 -23.99
C VAL A 247 8.94 -5.35 -22.88
N THR A 248 10.12 -5.25 -22.27
CA THR A 248 10.53 -6.11 -21.16
C THR A 248 9.64 -5.99 -19.94
N ARG A 249 8.93 -4.86 -19.76
CA ARG A 249 7.99 -4.66 -18.66
C ARG A 249 6.85 -5.67 -18.67
N PHE A 250 6.42 -6.08 -19.86
CA PHE A 250 5.35 -7.07 -20.05
C PHE A 250 5.78 -8.51 -19.75
N PHE A 251 7.07 -8.77 -19.53
CA PHE A 251 7.55 -10.11 -19.12
C PHE A 251 7.84 -10.20 -17.61
N ASP A 252 7.85 -9.07 -16.91
CA ASP A 252 7.99 -9.04 -15.46
C ASP A 252 6.61 -9.06 -14.80
N SER A 253 6.36 -10.07 -13.97
CA SER A 253 5.12 -10.16 -13.18
C SER A 253 4.92 -8.99 -12.22
N ALA A 254 6.00 -8.34 -11.76
CA ALA A 254 5.88 -7.18 -10.87
C ALA A 254 5.57 -5.89 -11.65
N GLY A 255 6.08 -5.80 -12.88
CA GLY A 255 5.88 -4.68 -13.78
C GLY A 255 4.49 -4.70 -14.39
N ILE A 256 4.17 -5.73 -15.17
CA ILE A 256 3.06 -5.82 -16.14
C ILE A 256 1.74 -5.13 -15.69
N PRO A 257 1.01 -4.39 -16.57
CA PRO A 257 -0.19 -3.69 -16.17
C PRO A 257 -1.30 -4.73 -15.97
N ASP A 258 -2.28 -4.41 -15.14
CA ASP A 258 -3.31 -5.36 -14.71
C ASP A 258 -4.04 -6.03 -15.89
N GLU A 259 -4.25 -5.29 -16.98
CA GLU A 259 -4.96 -5.74 -18.17
C GLU A 259 -4.22 -6.81 -19.00
N TYR A 260 -2.89 -6.93 -18.85
CA TYR A 260 -2.09 -7.94 -19.55
C TYR A 260 -1.68 -9.12 -18.66
N LEU A 261 -2.08 -9.14 -17.38
CA LEU A 261 -1.77 -10.25 -16.46
C LEU A 261 -2.29 -11.60 -16.95
N SER A 262 -3.51 -11.62 -17.50
CA SER A 262 -4.11 -12.83 -18.06
C SER A 262 -3.33 -13.35 -19.26
N TRP A 263 -2.92 -12.44 -20.16
CA TRP A 263 -2.10 -12.78 -21.33
C TRP A 263 -0.76 -13.41 -20.93
N LEU A 264 -0.06 -12.87 -19.94
CA LEU A 264 1.18 -13.48 -19.44
C LEU A 264 0.91 -14.83 -18.74
N GLY A 265 -0.25 -14.96 -18.08
CA GLY A 265 -0.73 -16.21 -17.49
C GLY A 265 -0.93 -17.33 -18.52
N GLU A 266 -1.48 -17.00 -19.70
CA GLU A 266 -1.65 -17.96 -20.79
C GLU A 266 -0.32 -18.58 -21.25
N TRP A 267 0.76 -17.81 -21.28
CA TRP A 267 2.09 -18.31 -21.67
C TRP A 267 2.63 -19.36 -20.70
N LEU A 268 2.26 -19.25 -19.42
CA LEU A 268 2.66 -20.18 -18.38
C LEU A 268 1.63 -21.30 -18.18
N ALA A 269 0.50 -21.29 -18.89
CA ALA A 269 -0.65 -22.17 -18.68
C ALA A 269 -1.23 -22.07 -17.26
N LEU A 270 -1.33 -20.84 -16.73
CA LEU A 270 -2.00 -20.54 -15.47
C LEU A 270 -3.48 -20.20 -15.74
N GLU A 271 -4.38 -20.89 -15.05
CA GLU A 271 -5.82 -20.64 -15.12
C GLU A 271 -6.27 -19.71 -13.97
N ALA A 272 -5.69 -18.50 -13.91
CA ALA A 272 -6.18 -17.47 -13.00
C ALA A 272 -7.47 -16.86 -13.57
N ASP A 273 -8.61 -17.23 -13.00
CA ASP A 273 -9.91 -16.66 -13.36
C ASP A 273 -10.17 -15.28 -12.71
N GLU A 274 -11.30 -14.67 -13.04
CA GLU A 274 -11.71 -13.33 -12.56
C GLU A 274 -11.81 -13.18 -11.03
N THR A 275 -11.80 -14.27 -10.27
CA THR A 275 -11.82 -14.22 -8.80
C THR A 275 -10.45 -13.95 -8.19
N TRP A 276 -9.38 -14.01 -8.99
CA TRP A 276 -8.04 -13.65 -8.55
C TRP A 276 -7.84 -12.13 -8.56
N SER A 277 -7.36 -11.57 -7.45
CA SER A 277 -6.94 -10.18 -7.43
C SER A 277 -5.65 -9.99 -8.25
N ALA A 278 -5.42 -8.79 -8.78
CA ALA A 278 -4.22 -8.49 -9.54
C ALA A 278 -2.93 -8.80 -8.74
N SER A 279 -2.91 -8.53 -7.43
CA SER A 279 -1.76 -8.86 -6.57
C SER A 279 -1.55 -10.37 -6.41
N ALA A 280 -2.63 -11.15 -6.26
CA ALA A 280 -2.54 -12.61 -6.23
C ALA A 280 -2.06 -13.17 -7.58
N THR A 281 -2.58 -12.68 -8.70
CA THR A 281 -2.16 -13.13 -10.04
C THR A 281 -0.68 -12.84 -10.28
N ARG A 282 -0.18 -11.66 -9.90
CA ARG A 282 1.27 -11.35 -9.95
C ARG A 282 2.10 -12.32 -9.10
N SER A 283 1.66 -12.58 -7.87
CA SER A 283 2.33 -13.52 -6.97
C SER A 283 2.32 -14.95 -7.51
N LEU A 284 1.22 -15.34 -8.16
CA LEU A 284 1.08 -16.62 -8.83
C LEU A 284 2.04 -16.75 -10.02
N LEU A 285 2.09 -15.74 -10.90
CA LEU A 285 3.00 -15.67 -12.04
C LEU A 285 4.47 -15.82 -11.60
N ALA A 286 4.87 -15.09 -10.56
CA ALA A 286 6.21 -15.19 -9.99
C ALA A 286 6.51 -16.57 -9.40
N ALA A 287 5.53 -17.20 -8.75
CA ALA A 287 5.68 -18.51 -8.12
C ALA A 287 5.55 -19.71 -9.08
N ALA A 288 4.99 -19.49 -10.28
CA ALA A 288 4.60 -20.54 -11.21
C ALA A 288 5.71 -21.58 -11.51
N PRO A 289 6.97 -21.20 -11.80
CA PRO A 289 8.03 -22.18 -12.08
C PRO A 289 8.31 -23.13 -10.90
N ARG A 290 8.13 -22.66 -9.66
CA ARG A 290 8.26 -23.49 -8.45
C ARG A 290 7.03 -24.36 -8.27
N LEU A 291 5.84 -23.79 -8.46
CA LEU A 291 4.56 -24.48 -8.26
C LEU A 291 4.35 -25.62 -9.26
N TYR A 292 4.73 -25.45 -10.53
CA TYR A 292 4.62 -26.52 -11.53
C TYR A 292 5.47 -27.74 -11.19
N LYS A 293 6.60 -27.57 -10.49
CA LYS A 293 7.42 -28.70 -10.00
C LYS A 293 6.75 -29.46 -8.86
N GLN A 294 5.77 -28.85 -8.20
CA GLN A 294 5.02 -29.40 -7.07
C GLN A 294 3.58 -29.75 -7.47
N ARG A 295 3.21 -29.65 -8.75
CA ARG A 295 1.85 -29.93 -9.22
C ARG A 295 1.46 -31.36 -8.87
N GLY A 296 0.24 -31.53 -8.38
CA GLY A 296 -0.27 -32.82 -7.92
C GLY A 296 0.26 -33.30 -6.57
N THR A 297 0.97 -32.45 -5.83
CA THR A 297 1.37 -32.74 -4.44
C THR A 297 0.53 -31.90 -3.46
N ARG A 298 0.36 -32.40 -2.22
CA ARG A 298 -0.26 -31.66 -1.12
C ARG A 298 0.35 -30.28 -0.91
N ALA A 299 1.68 -30.18 -0.95
CA ALA A 299 2.40 -28.93 -0.75
C ALA A 299 2.16 -27.93 -1.90
N GLY A 300 2.09 -28.42 -3.14
CA GLY A 300 1.73 -27.62 -4.30
C GLY A 300 0.32 -27.07 -4.18
N LEU A 301 -0.67 -27.94 -3.93
CA LEU A 301 -2.08 -27.56 -3.76
C LEU A 301 -2.26 -26.49 -2.68
N LEU A 302 -1.68 -26.70 -1.49
CA LEU A 302 -1.72 -25.72 -0.41
C LEU A 302 -1.08 -24.39 -0.82
N SER A 303 0.06 -24.43 -1.51
CA SER A 303 0.72 -23.19 -1.98
C SER A 303 -0.14 -22.39 -2.95
N PHE A 304 -0.90 -23.04 -3.85
CA PHE A 304 -1.85 -22.34 -4.74
C PHE A 304 -2.98 -21.68 -3.95
N VAL A 305 -3.55 -22.40 -2.99
CA VAL A 305 -4.65 -21.91 -2.15
C VAL A 305 -4.20 -20.76 -1.26
N ASP A 306 -3.00 -20.85 -0.67
CA ASP A 306 -2.45 -19.79 0.18
C ASP A 306 -2.22 -18.48 -0.59
N LEU A 307 -1.71 -18.57 -1.83
CA LEU A 307 -1.54 -17.40 -2.70
C LEU A 307 -2.88 -16.73 -3.04
N TYR A 308 -3.89 -17.54 -3.33
CA TYR A 308 -5.24 -17.04 -3.59
C TYR A 308 -5.85 -16.34 -2.37
N LEU A 309 -5.77 -16.97 -1.19
CA LEU A 309 -6.29 -16.41 0.06
C LEU A 309 -5.54 -15.15 0.50
N ALA A 310 -4.23 -15.08 0.26
CA ALA A 310 -3.43 -13.91 0.56
C ALA A 310 -3.88 -12.68 -0.25
N GLY A 311 -4.07 -12.83 -1.57
CA GLY A 311 -4.52 -11.69 -2.38
C GLY A 311 -6.00 -11.34 -2.22
N ASP A 312 -6.87 -12.30 -1.88
CA ASP A 312 -8.26 -12.01 -1.47
C ASP A 312 -8.27 -11.15 -0.19
N ARG A 313 -7.43 -11.51 0.80
CA ARG A 313 -7.26 -10.73 2.03
C ARG A 313 -6.77 -9.31 1.73
N GLU A 314 -5.75 -9.16 0.91
CA GLU A 314 -5.24 -7.85 0.50
C GLU A 314 -6.27 -7.00 -0.25
N ALA A 315 -7.00 -7.60 -1.19
CA ALA A 315 -8.03 -6.91 -1.97
C ALA A 315 -9.13 -6.36 -1.06
N ARG A 316 -9.54 -7.12 -0.04
CA ARG A 316 -10.51 -6.67 0.97
C ARG A 316 -9.98 -5.50 1.79
N LEU A 317 -8.74 -5.59 2.29
CA LEU A 317 -8.10 -4.50 3.03
C LEU A 317 -7.91 -3.23 2.19
N ASN A 318 -7.59 -3.38 0.91
CA ASN A 318 -7.43 -2.26 -0.02
C ASN A 318 -8.78 -1.64 -0.42
N GLY A 319 -9.85 -2.43 -0.56
CA GLY A 319 -11.20 -1.92 -0.76
C GLY A 319 -11.69 -1.07 0.42
N GLU A 320 -11.40 -1.50 1.65
CA GLU A 320 -11.65 -0.73 2.87
C GLU A 320 -10.88 0.60 2.86
N ARG A 321 -9.61 0.59 2.45
CA ARG A 321 -8.76 1.79 2.32
C ARG A 321 -9.20 2.74 1.19
N ALA A 322 -9.54 2.24 0.02
CA ALA A 322 -9.97 3.05 -1.11
C ALA A 322 -11.29 3.80 -0.80
N ASN A 323 -12.20 3.13 -0.09
CA ASN A 323 -13.42 3.74 0.42
C ASN A 323 -13.13 4.86 1.44
N THR A 324 -11.97 4.87 2.10
CA THR A 324 -11.55 6.00 2.97
C THR A 324 -11.03 7.23 2.23
N ASN A 325 -10.57 7.08 0.97
CA ASN A 325 -9.90 8.14 0.19
C ASN A 325 -10.75 8.75 -0.94
N GLY A 326 -11.88 8.15 -1.32
CA GLY A 326 -12.67 8.54 -2.52
C GLY A 326 -13.69 9.70 -2.34
N GLY A 327 -13.58 10.52 -1.31
CA GLY A 327 -14.62 11.49 -0.92
C GLY A 327 -14.47 12.91 -1.45
N THR A 328 -14.23 13.14 -2.75
CA THR A 328 -14.43 14.46 -3.41
C THR A 328 -14.57 14.34 -4.92
N GLY A 329 -15.73 14.74 -5.47
CA GLY A 329 -15.88 15.07 -6.90
C GLY A 329 -17.16 14.55 -7.53
N GLY A 330 -18.19 15.40 -7.65
CA GLY A 330 -19.39 15.15 -8.45
C GLY A 330 -19.37 15.91 -9.78
N ASP A 331 -19.84 15.21 -10.81
CA ASP A 331 -20.53 15.63 -12.05
C ASP A 331 -19.87 16.62 -13.02
N GLY A 332 -19.34 16.04 -14.11
CA GLY A 332 -19.15 16.69 -15.40
C GLY A 332 -19.13 15.65 -16.52
N ALA A 333 -20.25 15.48 -17.22
CA ALA A 333 -20.34 14.62 -18.40
C ALA A 333 -19.67 15.28 -19.63
N GLY A 334 -18.85 14.53 -20.37
CA GLY A 334 -18.38 14.94 -21.69
C GLY A 334 -17.17 14.18 -22.25
N THR A 335 -17.43 13.08 -22.94
CA THR A 335 -16.75 12.57 -24.17
C THR A 335 -15.26 12.15 -24.15
N SER A 336 -15.08 10.82 -24.21
CA SER A 336 -14.18 10.03 -25.10
C SER A 336 -12.69 10.37 -25.22
N GLY A 337 -11.85 9.38 -24.91
CA GLY A 337 -10.52 9.22 -25.51
C GLY A 337 -9.51 8.54 -24.59
N ASP A 338 -9.20 7.27 -24.91
CA ASP A 338 -8.06 6.43 -24.52
C ASP A 338 -7.55 6.40 -23.07
N SER A 339 -7.70 5.22 -22.50
CA SER A 339 -6.96 4.64 -21.39
C SER A 339 -5.56 4.24 -21.84
N ASP A 340 -4.53 4.69 -21.13
CA ASP A 340 -3.27 3.96 -21.03
C ASP A 340 -2.80 3.96 -19.59
N ALA A 341 -2.68 2.73 -19.07
CA ALA A 341 -2.30 2.41 -17.73
C ALA A 341 -0.79 2.55 -17.53
N ASP A 342 -0.45 3.16 -16.40
CA ASP A 342 0.88 3.18 -15.82
C ASP A 342 1.39 1.76 -15.55
N GLU A 343 2.65 1.54 -15.92
CA GLU A 343 3.54 0.68 -15.16
C GLU A 343 4.82 1.45 -14.85
N ASN A 344 5.22 1.39 -13.58
CA ASN A 344 6.60 1.17 -13.22
C ASN A 344 6.64 0.40 -11.89
N GLY A 345 7.25 -0.79 -11.93
CA GLY A 345 8.16 -1.28 -10.90
C GLY A 345 9.49 -1.61 -11.61
N ASP A 346 10.67 -1.61 -11.00
CA ASP A 346 11.08 -1.49 -9.60
C ASP A 346 12.62 -1.33 -9.55
N SER A 347 13.11 -0.96 -8.37
CA SER A 347 14.31 -1.47 -7.68
C SER A 347 15.47 -0.50 -7.46
N GLY A 348 15.72 -0.24 -6.16
CA GLY A 348 16.83 0.59 -5.68
C GLY A 348 16.89 0.82 -4.17
N SER A 349 16.81 -0.26 -3.39
CA SER A 349 17.26 -0.48 -1.99
C SER A 349 17.85 0.69 -1.17
N GLY A 350 17.28 0.92 0.02
CA GLY A 350 17.88 1.75 1.09
C GLY A 350 17.14 1.57 2.42
N GLY A 351 17.77 0.85 3.35
CA GLY A 351 17.16 0.36 4.59
C GLY A 351 16.78 1.42 5.63
N GLY A 352 15.75 1.10 6.41
CA GLY A 352 15.34 1.84 7.61
C GLY A 352 14.79 0.86 8.63
N SER A 353 15.59 0.61 9.68
CA SER A 353 15.29 -0.28 10.79
C SER A 353 13.98 0.09 11.50
N GLY A 354 12.94 -0.70 11.26
CA GLY A 354 11.77 -0.78 12.11
C GLY A 354 12.06 -1.72 13.27
N SER A 355 11.98 -1.19 14.50
CA SER A 355 11.98 -1.93 15.75
C SER A 355 10.92 -3.04 15.69
N GLY A 356 11.36 -4.26 15.36
CA GLY A 356 10.55 -5.46 15.42
C GLY A 356 10.21 -5.76 16.87
N SER A 357 8.92 -5.67 17.20
CA SER A 357 8.36 -6.44 18.30
C SER A 357 8.53 -7.90 17.92
N ASP A 358 9.44 -8.58 18.61
CA ASP A 358 9.70 -10.02 18.43
C ASP A 358 8.37 -10.77 18.64
N PRO A 359 7.85 -11.51 17.64
CA PRO A 359 6.69 -12.36 17.86
C PRO A 359 7.19 -13.53 18.71
N GLY A 360 6.58 -13.71 19.88
CA GLY A 360 6.88 -14.84 20.77
C GLY A 360 6.77 -16.17 20.01
N PRO A 361 7.44 -17.24 20.50
CA PRO A 361 7.74 -18.44 19.72
C PRO A 361 6.54 -19.32 19.28
N ASP A 362 5.29 -18.89 19.46
CA ASP A 362 4.09 -19.70 19.19
C ASP A 362 2.94 -18.98 18.45
N SER A 363 3.16 -17.81 17.82
CA SER A 363 2.13 -17.24 16.91
C SER A 363 2.18 -17.90 15.53
N VAL A 364 1.93 -19.22 15.47
CA VAL A 364 1.65 -19.91 14.21
C VAL A 364 0.30 -19.38 13.73
N GLU A 365 0.28 -18.56 12.66
CA GLU A 365 -0.98 -18.22 11.99
C GLU A 365 -1.71 -19.53 11.68
N GLU A 366 -2.89 -19.72 12.29
CA GLU A 366 -3.62 -20.99 12.17
C GLU A 366 -3.96 -21.25 10.69
N PRO A 367 -3.67 -22.46 10.16
CA PRO A 367 -3.95 -22.77 8.77
C PRO A 367 -5.46 -22.72 8.53
N LEU A 368 -5.89 -21.88 7.58
CA LEU A 368 -7.30 -21.74 7.22
C LEU A 368 -7.80 -22.87 6.31
N VAL A 369 -6.90 -23.71 5.81
CA VAL A 369 -7.20 -24.82 4.91
C VAL A 369 -6.42 -26.06 5.32
N PHE A 370 -7.11 -27.20 5.39
CA PHE A 370 -6.53 -28.49 5.74
C PHE A 370 -6.75 -29.48 4.60
N VAL A 371 -5.70 -30.20 4.22
CA VAL A 371 -5.77 -31.29 3.23
C VAL A 371 -5.56 -32.61 3.95
N TRP A 372 -6.51 -33.53 3.77
CA TRP A 372 -6.49 -34.89 4.29
C TRP A 372 -6.52 -35.90 3.13
N GLU A 373 -5.55 -36.79 3.11
CA GLU A 373 -5.46 -37.90 2.17
C GLU A 373 -5.74 -39.22 2.88
N PHE A 374 -6.11 -40.25 2.13
CA PHE A 374 -6.38 -41.57 2.73
C PHE A 374 -5.14 -42.15 3.45
N ALA A 375 -3.94 -41.84 2.97
CA ALA A 375 -2.67 -42.27 3.57
C ALA A 375 -2.42 -41.62 4.95
N ASP A 376 -2.96 -40.43 5.20
CA ASP A 376 -2.82 -39.76 6.52
C ASP A 376 -3.49 -40.59 7.64
N LEU A 377 -4.47 -41.43 7.29
CA LEU A 377 -5.18 -42.27 8.24
C LEU A 377 -4.31 -43.41 8.79
N ASP A 378 -3.19 -43.75 8.17
CA ASP A 378 -2.34 -44.90 8.54
C ASP A 378 -1.68 -44.75 9.91
N CYS A 379 -1.62 -43.52 10.44
CA CYS A 379 -1.23 -43.26 11.82
C CYS A 379 -2.30 -43.65 12.86
N VAL A 380 -3.56 -43.82 12.45
CA VAL A 380 -4.67 -44.17 13.34
C VAL A 380 -4.79 -45.70 13.43
N THR A 381 -4.28 -46.25 14.54
CA THR A 381 -4.25 -47.71 14.75
C THR A 381 -5.55 -48.28 15.30
N ASP A 382 -6.36 -47.47 15.97
CA ASP A 382 -7.66 -47.90 16.53
C ASP A 382 -8.75 -47.89 15.45
N PRO A 383 -9.37 -49.03 15.13
CA PRO A 383 -10.41 -49.13 14.11
C PRO A 383 -11.65 -48.28 14.39
N GLU A 384 -12.06 -48.15 15.66
CA GLU A 384 -13.23 -47.34 16.03
C GLU A 384 -12.95 -45.84 15.83
N ALA A 385 -11.74 -45.39 16.20
CA ALA A 385 -11.29 -44.04 15.94
C ALA A 385 -11.05 -43.76 14.44
N ARG A 386 -10.64 -44.76 13.65
CA ARG A 386 -10.35 -44.62 12.21
C ARG A 386 -11.60 -44.55 11.33
N ALA A 387 -12.68 -45.22 11.74
CA ALA A 387 -13.94 -45.29 10.99
C ALA A 387 -14.49 -43.91 10.53
N PRO A 388 -14.68 -42.90 11.41
CA PRO A 388 -15.25 -41.61 11.00
C PRO A 388 -14.38 -40.85 10.00
N TYR A 389 -13.05 -40.97 10.09
CA TYR A 389 -12.15 -40.33 9.13
C TYR A 389 -12.08 -41.07 7.79
N THR A 390 -12.26 -42.39 7.82
CA THR A 390 -12.37 -43.21 6.60
C THR A 390 -13.64 -42.82 5.83
N ASP A 391 -14.75 -42.61 6.53
CA ASP A 391 -16.00 -42.13 5.92
C ASP A 391 -15.87 -40.69 5.39
N LEU A 392 -15.09 -39.84 6.06
CA LEU A 392 -14.80 -38.47 5.59
C LEU A 392 -14.06 -38.48 4.25
N VAL A 393 -12.97 -39.26 4.14
CA VAL A 393 -12.11 -39.33 2.94
C VAL A 393 -12.74 -40.18 1.84
N GLY A 394 -13.42 -41.26 2.20
CA GLY A 394 -14.26 -42.07 1.32
C GLY A 394 -13.53 -43.15 0.51
N CYS A 395 -12.34 -42.88 -0.05
CA CYS A 395 -11.62 -43.85 -0.87
C CYS A 395 -10.07 -43.70 -0.83
N PRO A 396 -9.29 -44.73 -1.22
CA PRO A 396 -7.82 -44.68 -1.20
C PRO A 396 -7.18 -43.60 -2.09
N GLN A 397 -7.87 -43.18 -3.15
CA GLN A 397 -7.42 -42.16 -4.10
C GLN A 397 -8.11 -40.81 -3.86
N CYS A 398 -8.85 -40.69 -2.76
CA CYS A 398 -9.61 -39.51 -2.42
C CYS A 398 -8.81 -38.62 -1.48
N LEU A 399 -8.94 -37.31 -1.67
CA LEU A 399 -8.47 -36.29 -0.73
C LEU A 399 -9.61 -35.34 -0.40
N VAL A 400 -9.61 -34.83 0.82
CA VAL A 400 -10.60 -33.86 1.29
C VAL A 400 -9.89 -32.58 1.69
N VAL A 401 -10.35 -31.47 1.13
CA VAL A 401 -9.87 -30.12 1.44
C VAL A 401 -10.89 -29.46 2.35
N LEU A 402 -10.56 -29.34 3.63
CA LEU A 402 -11.41 -28.71 4.65
C LEU A 402 -11.08 -27.21 4.72
N VAL A 403 -12.09 -26.37 4.54
CA VAL A 403 -11.93 -24.91 4.49
C VAL A 403 -12.54 -24.29 5.74
N HIS A 404 -11.76 -23.48 6.46
CA HIS A 404 -12.14 -22.88 7.73
C HIS A 404 -13.34 -21.91 7.58
N PRO A 405 -14.25 -21.81 8.59
CA PRO A 405 -15.44 -20.96 8.49
C PRO A 405 -15.13 -19.45 8.36
N ALA A 406 -13.92 -19.03 8.76
CA ALA A 406 -13.46 -17.64 8.62
C ALA A 406 -13.31 -17.21 7.15
N ILE A 407 -13.18 -18.15 6.22
CA ILE A 407 -13.11 -17.85 4.78
C ILE A 407 -14.54 -17.53 4.27
N PRO A 408 -14.74 -16.38 3.62
CA PRO A 408 -16.02 -16.01 3.01
C PRO A 408 -16.49 -17.02 1.97
N ARG A 409 -17.80 -17.22 1.85
CA ARG A 409 -18.38 -18.20 0.91
C ARG A 409 -18.04 -17.92 -0.56
N GLU A 410 -17.86 -16.65 -0.92
CA GLU A 410 -17.44 -16.25 -2.26
C GLU A 410 -16.01 -16.71 -2.57
N THR A 411 -15.09 -16.54 -1.64
CA THR A 411 -13.70 -17.00 -1.71
C THR A 411 -13.61 -18.54 -1.75
N VAL A 412 -14.49 -19.26 -1.03
CA VAL A 412 -14.50 -20.74 -1.08
C VAL A 412 -14.70 -21.29 -2.49
N ARG A 413 -15.48 -20.62 -3.35
CA ARG A 413 -15.67 -21.07 -4.74
C ARG A 413 -14.38 -20.99 -5.57
N GLY A 414 -13.52 -20.01 -5.29
CA GLY A 414 -12.20 -19.94 -5.90
C GLY A 414 -11.30 -21.07 -5.42
N VAL A 415 -11.35 -21.39 -4.12
CA VAL A 415 -10.64 -22.55 -3.55
C VAL A 415 -11.12 -23.85 -4.19
N GLU A 416 -12.43 -24.06 -4.36
CA GLU A 416 -13.00 -25.22 -5.05
C GLU A 416 -12.42 -25.37 -6.46
N ARG A 417 -12.38 -24.29 -7.24
CA ARG A 417 -11.86 -24.31 -8.60
C ARG A 417 -10.35 -24.61 -8.67
N ILE A 418 -9.58 -24.04 -7.75
CA ILE A 418 -8.13 -24.33 -7.62
C ILE A 418 -7.93 -25.81 -7.30
N VAL A 419 -8.71 -26.35 -6.36
CA VAL A 419 -8.64 -27.77 -6.00
C VAL A 419 -8.96 -28.65 -7.21
N ASP A 420 -9.98 -28.32 -7.99
CA ASP A 420 -10.37 -29.09 -9.17
C ASP A 420 -9.28 -29.08 -10.26
N ASP A 421 -8.67 -27.93 -10.59
CA ASP A 421 -7.61 -27.83 -11.61
C ASP A 421 -6.26 -28.46 -11.16
N GLN A 422 -5.97 -28.38 -9.87
CA GLN A 422 -4.71 -28.91 -9.33
C GLN A 422 -4.79 -30.40 -8.97
N THR A 423 -5.98 -30.99 -8.98
CA THR A 423 -6.18 -32.42 -8.70
C THR A 423 -5.63 -33.29 -9.84
N PRO A 424 -4.71 -34.22 -9.55
CA PRO A 424 -4.21 -35.15 -10.57
C PRO A 424 -5.32 -36.04 -11.13
N ALA A 425 -5.20 -36.45 -12.39
CA ALA A 425 -6.19 -37.28 -13.08
C ALA A 425 -6.48 -38.66 -12.42
N HIS A 426 -5.63 -39.12 -11.51
CA HIS A 426 -5.79 -40.40 -10.80
C HIS A 426 -6.34 -40.24 -9.36
N ALA A 427 -6.60 -39.00 -8.93
CA ALA A 427 -7.10 -38.67 -7.60
C ALA A 427 -8.46 -37.98 -7.68
N PHE A 428 -9.23 -38.03 -6.60
CA PHE A 428 -10.50 -37.33 -6.47
C PHE A 428 -10.44 -36.39 -5.28
N ALA A 429 -10.63 -35.09 -5.52
CA ALA A 429 -10.68 -34.10 -4.46
C ALA A 429 -12.11 -33.68 -4.15
N ARG A 430 -12.38 -33.40 -2.87
CA ARG A 430 -13.63 -32.78 -2.43
C ARG A 430 -13.32 -31.65 -1.46
N THR A 431 -13.82 -30.47 -1.78
CA THR A 431 -13.74 -29.31 -0.89
C THR A 431 -14.95 -29.27 0.03
N VAL A 432 -14.71 -29.08 1.33
CA VAL A 432 -15.75 -29.03 2.36
C VAL A 432 -15.52 -27.82 3.23
N ARG A 433 -16.44 -26.86 3.17
CA ARG A 433 -16.46 -25.74 4.11
C ARG A 433 -16.95 -26.22 5.47
N LEU A 434 -16.15 -25.99 6.51
CA LEU A 434 -16.52 -26.29 7.88
C LEU A 434 -17.64 -25.34 8.35
N GLN A 435 -18.50 -25.84 9.24
CA GLN A 435 -19.48 -25.02 9.93
C GLN A 435 -18.86 -24.43 11.20
N PRO A 436 -19.27 -23.23 11.64
CA PRO A 436 -18.73 -22.59 12.85
C PRO A 436 -19.24 -23.21 14.17
N TRP A 437 -19.95 -24.34 14.11
CA TRP A 437 -20.45 -25.08 15.28
C TRP A 437 -20.11 -26.57 15.17
N ILE A 438 -20.01 -27.21 16.33
CA ILE A 438 -19.66 -28.62 16.50
C ILE A 438 -20.93 -29.36 16.94
N GLU A 439 -21.20 -30.53 16.36
CA GLU A 439 -22.27 -31.42 16.77
C GLU A 439 -21.67 -32.72 17.33
N LEU A 440 -21.89 -32.99 18.63
CA LEU A 440 -21.39 -34.20 19.29
C LEU A 440 -22.06 -35.44 18.70
N GLY A 441 -21.26 -36.39 18.21
CA GLY A 441 -21.74 -37.55 17.46
C GLY A 441 -21.94 -37.31 15.96
N GLY A 442 -21.73 -36.09 15.49
CA GLY A 442 -21.65 -35.73 14.06
C GLY A 442 -20.21 -35.61 13.55
N HIS A 443 -20.01 -34.85 12.47
CA HIS A 443 -18.70 -34.60 11.84
C HIS A 443 -17.82 -33.63 12.65
N SER A 444 -17.35 -34.09 13.81
CA SER A 444 -16.52 -33.34 14.75
C SER A 444 -15.11 -33.93 14.79
N TYR A 445 -14.14 -33.22 14.21
CA TYR A 445 -12.76 -33.67 14.03
C TYR A 445 -11.81 -32.86 14.92
N LEU A 446 -11.16 -33.56 15.86
CA LEU A 446 -10.25 -32.95 16.83
C LEU A 446 -9.00 -32.40 16.10
N GLY A 447 -8.61 -31.15 16.40
CA GLY A 447 -7.52 -30.44 15.75
C GLY A 447 -7.89 -29.74 14.43
N VAL A 448 -9.14 -29.84 13.96
CA VAL A 448 -9.60 -29.19 12.72
C VAL A 448 -10.77 -28.23 12.97
N ASN A 449 -11.96 -28.74 13.31
CA ASN A 449 -13.12 -27.92 13.69
C ASN A 449 -13.43 -27.99 15.19
N SER A 450 -12.78 -28.92 15.91
CA SER A 450 -12.85 -29.05 17.35
C SER A 450 -11.45 -28.96 17.92
N ARG A 451 -11.14 -27.94 18.73
CA ARG A 451 -9.83 -27.84 19.39
C ARG A 451 -9.98 -28.07 20.88
N LEU A 452 -8.99 -28.73 21.47
CA LEU A 452 -8.75 -28.60 22.91
C LEU A 452 -8.16 -27.20 23.10
N PRO A 453 -8.83 -26.30 23.84
CA PRO A 453 -8.24 -25.01 24.14
C PRO A 453 -6.93 -25.25 24.89
N THR A 454 -5.89 -24.49 24.54
CA THR A 454 -4.72 -24.40 25.41
C THR A 454 -5.19 -23.91 26.77
N PRO A 455 -4.78 -24.56 27.87
CA PRO A 455 -5.16 -24.13 29.21
C PRO A 455 -4.69 -22.68 29.43
N GLU A 456 -5.66 -21.75 29.43
CA GLU A 456 -5.41 -20.33 29.60
C GLU A 456 -5.68 -19.97 31.06
N PHE A 457 -4.67 -19.43 31.74
CA PHE A 457 -4.80 -19.05 33.13
C PHE A 457 -5.63 -17.76 33.24
N VAL A 458 -6.92 -17.93 33.47
CA VAL A 458 -7.81 -16.81 33.81
C VAL A 458 -7.84 -16.64 35.33
N VAL A 459 -7.37 -15.49 35.79
CA VAL A 459 -7.34 -15.13 37.21
C VAL A 459 -8.75 -15.27 37.81
N GLU A 460 -8.83 -15.84 39.02
CA GLU A 460 -10.06 -16.16 39.79
C GLU A 460 -10.91 -17.34 39.29
N THR A 461 -10.68 -17.87 38.08
CA THR A 461 -11.52 -18.96 37.51
C THR A 461 -10.76 -20.23 37.13
N ALA A 462 -9.46 -20.15 36.87
CA ALA A 462 -8.65 -21.30 36.50
C ALA A 462 -8.30 -22.21 37.71
N ALA A 463 -8.46 -23.52 37.55
CA ALA A 463 -8.00 -24.51 38.52
C ALA A 463 -6.66 -25.14 38.11
N LEU A 464 -5.70 -25.15 39.04
CA LEU A 464 -4.35 -25.72 38.83
C LEU A 464 -4.44 -27.21 38.46
N GLY A 465 -3.79 -27.60 37.35
CA GLY A 465 -3.80 -28.97 36.82
C GLY A 465 -4.98 -29.31 35.91
N LYS A 466 -5.91 -28.38 35.68
CA LYS A 466 -7.04 -28.52 34.75
C LYS A 466 -7.03 -27.45 33.66
N ASP A 467 -6.90 -26.19 34.08
CA ASP A 467 -6.92 -25.02 33.20
C ASP A 467 -5.55 -24.31 33.16
N SER A 468 -4.56 -24.86 33.86
CA SER A 468 -3.17 -24.40 33.85
C SER A 468 -2.21 -25.57 34.06
N VAL A 469 -1.11 -25.55 33.30
CA VAL A 469 0.00 -26.51 33.41
C VAL A 469 1.22 -25.75 33.94
N LEU A 470 1.81 -26.22 35.04
CA LEU A 470 3.09 -25.70 35.53
C LEU A 470 4.18 -26.15 34.55
N THR A 471 4.76 -25.20 33.83
CA THR A 471 5.96 -25.39 33.02
C THR A 471 7.19 -24.92 33.79
N ASP A 472 8.30 -25.66 33.75
CA ASP A 472 9.53 -25.39 34.51
C ASP A 472 10.34 -24.17 34.01
N TYR A 473 9.72 -23.20 33.35
CA TYR A 473 10.44 -22.09 32.71
C TYR A 473 9.84 -20.73 33.05
N GLU A 474 10.43 -20.06 34.03
CA GLU A 474 10.38 -18.60 34.15
C GLU A 474 11.81 -18.07 34.02
N PRO A 475 12.11 -17.19 33.05
CA PRO A 475 13.43 -16.60 32.96
C PRO A 475 13.70 -15.52 34.03
N PHE A 476 12.68 -15.03 34.77
CA PHE A 476 12.85 -13.91 35.71
C PHE A 476 11.86 -13.88 36.89
N ALA A 477 11.81 -14.90 37.74
CA ALA A 477 11.25 -14.72 39.08
C ALA A 477 11.93 -15.59 40.13
N GLU A 478 12.87 -15.00 40.87
CA GLU A 478 13.35 -15.55 42.13
C GLU A 478 12.59 -14.85 43.27
N LEU A 479 11.60 -15.54 43.83
CA LEU A 479 10.68 -14.99 44.81
C LEU A 479 11.26 -15.11 46.22
N GLU A 480 12.29 -14.32 46.55
CA GLU A 480 12.72 -14.11 47.95
C GLU A 480 13.69 -12.92 48.15
N ARG A 481 13.39 -11.72 47.61
CA ARG A 481 13.93 -10.46 48.17
C ARG A 481 13.20 -9.23 47.64
N GLN A 482 12.30 -8.68 48.46
CA GLN A 482 11.70 -7.34 48.35
C GLN A 482 11.45 -6.81 46.92
N SER A 483 10.54 -7.42 46.16
CA SER A 483 10.06 -6.81 44.91
C SER A 483 8.93 -5.81 45.21
N ARG A 484 9.03 -4.59 44.65
CA ARG A 484 8.02 -3.54 44.80
C ARG A 484 7.06 -3.54 43.63
N LEU A 485 5.76 -3.64 43.94
CA LEU A 485 4.68 -3.61 42.94
C LEU A 485 4.65 -2.25 42.24
N GLY A 486 4.78 -2.26 40.90
CA GLY A 486 4.80 -1.06 40.04
C GLY A 486 6.18 -0.70 39.45
N GLU A 487 7.28 -1.25 39.98
CA GLU A 487 8.62 -1.08 39.39
C GLU A 487 9.15 -2.41 38.82
N ASP A 488 9.08 -3.51 39.58
CA ASP A 488 9.66 -4.81 39.17
C ASP A 488 8.61 -5.81 38.64
N MET A 489 7.33 -5.50 38.80
CA MET A 489 6.21 -6.29 38.29
C MET A 489 5.18 -5.36 37.66
N THR A 490 5.04 -5.45 36.34
CA THR A 490 3.90 -4.91 35.61
C THR A 490 2.90 -6.02 35.40
N LEU A 491 1.76 -5.95 36.09
CA LEU A 491 0.57 -6.72 35.75
C LEU A 491 -0.07 -6.06 34.52
N SER A 492 0.05 -6.70 33.36
CA SER A 492 -0.74 -6.37 32.17
C SER A 492 -2.11 -7.02 32.23
#